data_AF-A0A4R7SNN3-F1
#
_entry.id   AF-A0A4R7SNN3-F1
#
_cell.length_a   1.000
_cell.length_b   1.000
_cell.length_c   1.000
_cell.angle_alpha   90.00
_cell.angle_beta   90.00
_cell.angle_gamma   90.00
#
_symmetry.space_group_name_H-M   'P 1'
#
loop_
_entity.id
_entity.type
_entity.pdbx_description
1 polymer ?
#
loop_
_entity_poly.entity_id
_entity_poly.type
_entity_poly.pdbx_seq_one_letter_code
_entity_poly.pdbx_strand_id
1 'polypeptide(L)' 'MLSFTGSLKVFVALEPCDMRKGFEGLSGLVGERLKEDIKSGALFVFSNKRHTRLKVIYLTAAACG' A
#
# COMPACT_ATOMS: atom_id res chain seq x y z
N MET A 1 15.24 2.15 10.09
CA MET A 1 14.63 3.43 9.69
C MET A 1 14.12 3.24 8.26
N LEU A 2 12.84 3.51 7.99
CA LEU A 2 12.37 3.58 6.60
C LEU A 2 12.80 4.94 6.06
N SER A 3 13.68 4.95 5.07
CA SER A 3 14.14 6.16 4.39
C SER A 3 13.50 6.20 3.02
N PHE A 4 12.79 7.29 2.73
CA PHE A 4 12.12 7.53 1.46
C PHE A 4 12.76 8.75 0.80
N THR A 5 12.80 8.76 -0.53
CA THR A 5 13.18 9.96 -1.27
C THR A 5 12.12 11.05 -1.02
N GLY A 6 12.49 12.32 -1.07
CA GLY A 6 11.68 13.46 -0.57
C GLY A 6 10.34 13.72 -1.28
N SER A 7 9.87 12.82 -2.14
CA SER A 7 8.62 12.93 -2.89
C SER A 7 7.76 11.66 -2.79
N LEU A 8 7.76 11.02 -1.62
CA LEU A 8 6.94 9.82 -1.37
C LEU A 8 5.45 10.15 -1.45
N LYS A 9 4.74 9.49 -2.37
CA LYS A 9 3.28 9.53 -2.43
C LYS A 9 2.69 8.50 -1.48
N VAL A 10 1.60 8.87 -0.80
CA VAL A 10 0.86 7.97 0.08
C VAL A 10 -0.60 7.95 -0.37
N PHE A 11 -1.08 6.76 -0.73
CA PHE A 11 -2.48 6.52 -1.08
C PHE A 11 -3.16 5.76 0.04
N VAL A 12 -4.35 6.22 0.43
CA VAL A 12 -5.14 5.62 1.51
C VAL A 12 -6.45 5.11 0.93
N ALA A 13 -6.73 3.82 1.13
CA ALA A 13 -8.03 3.26 0.80
C ALA A 13 -9.08 3.79 1.79
N LEU A 14 -9.99 4.62 1.29
CA LEU A 14 -11.08 5.20 2.09
C LEU A 14 -12.10 4.13 2.48
N GLU A 15 -12.33 3.15 1.61
CA GLU A 15 -13.18 2.01 1.91
C GLU A 15 -12.45 0.98 2.80
N PRO A 16 -13.11 0.45 3.83
CA PRO A 16 -12.49 -0.52 4.70
C PRO A 16 -12.20 -1.84 3.98
N CYS A 17 -11.01 -2.36 4.22
CA CYS A 17 -10.50 -3.56 3.56
C CYS A 17 -10.49 -4.76 4.52
N ASP A 18 -10.65 -5.96 3.97
CA ASP A 18 -10.50 -7.20 4.76
C ASP A 18 -9.02 -7.38 5.14
N MET A 19 -8.72 -7.06 6.40
CA MET A 19 -7.36 -7.14 6.94
C MET A 19 -6.86 -8.58 7.12
N ARG A 20 -7.68 -9.61 6.85
CA ARG A 20 -7.23 -11.01 6.75
C ARG A 20 -6.44 -11.29 5.47
N LYS A 21 -6.58 -10.46 4.44
CA LYS A 21 -5.80 -10.57 3.19
C LYS A 21 -4.29 -10.40 3.47
N GLY A 22 -3.48 -11.24 2.85
CA GLY A 22 -2.02 -11.13 2.82
C GLY A 22 -1.55 -10.08 1.80
N PHE A 23 -0.27 -10.15 1.42
CA PHE A 23 0.33 -9.24 0.44
C PHE A 23 -0.41 -9.28 -0.91
N GLU A 24 -0.50 -10.44 -1.55
CA GLU A 24 -1.17 -10.63 -2.86
C GLU A 24 -2.61 -10.09 -2.88
N GLY A 25 -3.38 -10.37 -1.81
CA GLY A 25 -4.78 -9.94 -1.75
C GLY A 25 -4.95 -8.42 -1.58
N LEU A 26 -3.98 -7.76 -0.95
CA LEU A 26 -3.99 -6.30 -0.74
C LEU A 26 -3.31 -5.56 -1.89
N SER A 27 -2.29 -6.13 -2.53
CA SER A 27 -1.66 -5.56 -3.72
C SER A 27 -2.64 -5.51 -4.90
N GLY A 28 -3.51 -6.52 -5.04
CA GLY A 28 -4.61 -6.47 -6.03
C GLY A 28 -5.57 -5.29 -5.80
N LEU A 29 -5.78 -4.85 -4.56
CA LEU A 29 -6.63 -3.70 -4.26
C LEU A 29 -6.03 -2.36 -4.69
N VAL A 30 -4.71 -2.29 -4.92
CA VAL A 30 -4.06 -1.06 -5.39
C VAL A 30 -4.59 -0.66 -6.77
N GLY A 31 -4.57 -1.59 -7.72
CA GLY A 31 -5.15 -1.34 -9.05
C GLY A 31 -6.67 -1.23 -9.03
N GLU A 32 -7.35 -2.09 -8.26
CA GLU A 32 -8.81 -2.15 -8.25
C GLU A 32 -9.47 -0.92 -7.58
N ARG A 33 -8.96 -0.50 -6.43
CA ARG A 33 -9.57 0.53 -5.57
C ARG A 33 -8.87 1.87 -5.67
N LEU A 34 -7.54 1.86 -5.61
CA LEU A 34 -6.74 3.09 -5.59
C LEU A 34 -6.41 3.59 -6.99
N LYS A 35 -6.65 2.77 -8.02
CA LYS A 35 -6.40 3.09 -9.45
C LYS A 35 -4.94 3.48 -9.70
N GLU A 36 -4.03 2.81 -9.01
CA GLU A 36 -2.59 3.07 -9.07
C GLU A 36 -1.81 1.81 -9.43
N ASP A 37 -0.54 2.00 -9.81
CA ASP A 37 0.41 0.90 -9.99
C ASP A 37 1.14 0.61 -8.67
N ILE A 38 1.14 -0.65 -8.25
CA ILE A 38 1.89 -1.12 -7.08
C ILE A 38 3.39 -0.85 -7.20
N LYS A 39 3.92 -0.73 -8.43
CA LYS A 39 5.33 -0.45 -8.73
C LYS A 39 5.66 1.05 -8.78
N SER A 40 4.69 1.93 -8.54
CA SER A 40 4.88 3.39 -8.60
C SER A 40 5.84 3.96 -7.53
N GLY A 41 6.29 3.15 -6.57
CA GLY A 41 7.11 3.60 -5.45
C GLY A 41 6.32 4.38 -4.39
N ALA A 42 4.99 4.32 -4.43
CA ALA A 42 4.13 4.91 -3.41
C ALA A 42 3.89 3.95 -2.23
N LEU A 43 3.43 4.50 -1.10
CA LEU A 43 2.84 3.72 -0.01
C LEU A 43 1.34 3.56 -0.22
N PHE A 44 0.85 2.33 -0.05
CA PHE A 44 -0.57 2.02 -0.11
C PHE A 44 -1.08 1.57 1.25
N VAL A 45 -1.98 2.36 1.84
CA VAL A 45 -2.46 2.18 3.21
C VAL A 45 -3.89 1.66 3.20
N PHE A 46 -4.12 0.60 3.96
CA PHE A 46 -5.42 -0.05 4.11
C PHE A 46 -5.78 -0.15 5.59
N SER A 47 -7.06 0.07 5.91
CA SER A 47 -7.58 -0.10 7.27
C SER A 47 -8.76 -1.07 7.33
N ASN A 48 -9.02 -1.63 8.51
CA ASN A 48 -10.30 -2.30 8.76
C ASN A 48 -11.42 -1.27 9.01
N LYS A 49 -12.67 -1.73 9.01
CA LYS A 49 -13.88 -0.91 9.25
C LYS A 49 -13.87 -0.14 10.57
N ARG A 50 -13.21 -0.67 11.60
CA ARG A 50 -13.09 -0.01 12.91
C ARG A 50 -11.86 0.90 13.02
N HIS A 51 -11.04 1.00 11.98
CA HIS A 51 -9.77 1.73 11.95
C HIS A 51 -8.81 1.37 13.11
N THR A 52 -8.90 0.14 13.62
CA THR A 52 -8.02 -0.39 14.67
C THR A 52 -6.82 -1.16 14.13
N ARG A 53 -6.80 -1.44 12.82
CA ARG A 53 -5.72 -2.13 12.13
C ARG A 53 -5.36 -1.39 10.86
N LEU A 54 -4.05 -1.23 10.65
CA LEU A 54 -3.48 -0.69 9.42
C LEU A 54 -2.54 -1.74 8.81
N LYS A 55 -2.58 -1.85 7.48
CA LYS A 55 -1.56 -2.52 6.69
C LYS A 55 -1.06 -1.53 5.65
N VAL A 56 0.25 -1.50 5.46
CA VAL A 56 0.91 -0.64 4.48
C VAL A 56 1.70 -1.52 3.53
N ILE A 57 1.52 -1.31 2.23
CA ILE A 57 2.35 -1.94 1.20
C ILE A 57 3.29 -0.89 0.61
N TYR A 58 4.55 -1.28 0.50
CA TYR A 58 5.59 -0.56 -0.20
C TYR A 58 6.39 -1.56 -1.03
N LEU A 59 6.48 -1.33 -2.34
CA LEU A 59 7.32 -2.13 -3.22
C LEU A 59 8.55 -1.31 -3.57
N THR A 60 9.70 -1.69 -3.01
CA THR A 60 10.99 -1.14 -3.44
C THR A 60 11.45 -1.89 -4.68
N ALA A 61 11.92 -1.17 -5.69
CA ALA A 61 12.84 -1.78 -6.64
C ALA A 61 14.12 -2.12 -5.85
N ALA A 62 14.53 -3.38 -5.85
CA ALA A 62 15.89 -3.69 -5.47
C ALA A 62 16.77 -3.07 -6.55
N ALA A 63 17.58 -2.06 -6.20
CA ALA A 63 18.67 -1.65 -7.07
C ALA A 63 19.58 -2.87 -7.20
N CYS A 64 19.52 -3.55 -8.33
CA CYS A 64 20.53 -4.51 -8.71
C CYS A 64 21.75 -3.67 -9.08
N GLY A 65 22.65 -3.51 -8.11
CA GLY A 65 24.00 -2.97 -8.27
C GLY A 65 25.00 -4.09 -8.22
#